data_AF-A0A354SL45-F1
#
_entry.id   AF-A0A354SL45-F1
#
_cell.length_a   1.000
_cell.length_b   1.000
_cell.length_c   1.000
_cell.angle_alpha   90.00
_cell.angle_beta   90.00
_cell.angle_gamma   90.00
#
_symmetry.space_group_name_H-M   'P 1'
#
loop_
_entity.id
_entity.type
_entity.pdbx_description
1 polymer ?
#
loop_
_entity_poly.entity_id
_entity_poly.type
_entity_poly.pdbx_seq_one_letter_code
_entity_poly.pdbx_strand_id
1 'polypeptide(L)' 'MNTSVAETMIKMLEAVPDQLQENVVEHMRDYIEDIRDEAIWNASFARTQDKLVAAAQQARREIAGGKSSPFDSEKL' A
#
# COMPACT_ATOMS: atom_id res chain seq x y z
N MET A 1 21.87 26.41 2.39
CA MET A 1 20.93 26.35 1.26
C MET A 1 19.91 25.28 1.58
N ASN A 2 18.68 25.66 1.93
CA ASN A 2 17.57 24.71 1.98
C ASN A 2 17.06 24.55 0.55
N THR A 3 17.58 23.57 -0.19
CA THR A 3 16.92 23.13 -1.41
C THR A 3 15.70 22.32 -1.00
N SER A 4 14.53 22.61 -1.58
CA SER A 4 13.36 21.78 -1.37
C SER A 4 13.67 20.34 -1.82
N VAL A 5 13.09 19.32 -1.19
CA VAL A 5 13.32 17.90 -1.58
C VAL A 5 13.03 17.68 -3.07
N ALA A 6 12.08 18.43 -3.64
CA ALA A 6 11.77 18.45 -5.06
C ALA A 6 12.95 18.95 -5.92
N GLU A 7 13.63 20.03 -5.53
CA GLU A 7 14.83 20.51 -6.23
C GLU A 7 15.96 19.49 -6.23
N THR A 8 16.12 18.74 -5.14
CA THR A 8 17.10 17.65 -5.08
C THR A 8 16.74 16.54 -6.08
N MET A 9 15.47 16.16 -6.18
CA MET A 9 15.02 15.15 -7.16
C MET A 9 15.23 15.62 -8.60
N ILE A 10 14.97 16.90 -8.90
CA ILE A 10 15.21 17.48 -10.24
C ILE A 10 16.71 17.38 -10.58
N LYS A 11 17.60 17.79 -9.67
CA LYS A 11 19.06 17.71 -9.90
C LYS A 11 19.56 16.27 -10.07
N MET A 12 18.96 15.32 -9.36
CA MET A 12 19.27 13.90 -9.53
C MET A 12 18.86 13.40 -10.92
N LEU A 13 17.71 13.86 -11.43
CA LEU A 13 17.26 13.52 -12.79
C LEU A 13 18.15 14.17 -13.86
N GLU A 14 18.54 15.43 -13.69
CA GLU A 14 19.47 16.15 -14.59
C GLU A 14 20.85 15.49 -14.69
N ALA A 15 21.28 14.76 -13.65
CA ALA A 15 22.55 14.03 -13.65
C ALA A 15 22.50 12.69 -14.40
N VAL A 16 21.31 12.23 -14.82
CA VAL A 16 21.11 11.00 -15.59
C VAL A 16 21.22 11.33 -17.09
N PRO A 17 21.86 10.48 -17.92
CA PRO A 17 21.87 10.65 -19.37
C PRO A 17 20.46 10.82 -19.95
N ASP A 18 20.27 11.79 -20.85
CA ASP A 18 18.96 12.14 -21.39
C ASP A 18 18.15 10.93 -21.91
N GLN A 19 18.82 9.96 -22.55
CA GLN A 19 18.14 8.76 -23.08
C GLN A 19 17.58 7.84 -21.98
N LEU A 20 17.98 8.02 -20.73
CA LEU A 20 17.55 7.23 -19.57
C LEU A 20 16.58 7.99 -18.66
N GLN A 21 16.43 9.31 -18.83
CA GLN A 21 15.61 10.14 -17.94
C GLN A 21 14.14 9.72 -17.96
N GLU A 22 13.58 9.37 -19.13
CA GLU A 22 12.19 8.90 -19.24
C GLU A 22 11.96 7.61 -18.43
N ASN A 23 12.84 6.61 -18.57
CA ASN A 23 12.76 5.36 -17.80
C ASN A 23 12.87 5.61 -16.29
N VAL A 24 13.73 6.54 -15.87
CA VAL A 24 13.85 6.91 -14.45
C VAL A 24 12.56 7.56 -13.94
N VAL A 25 11.97 8.47 -14.71
CA VAL A 25 10.70 9.12 -14.34
C VAL A 25 9.56 8.12 -14.22
N GLU A 26 9.47 7.14 -15.12
CA GLU A 26 8.45 6.08 -15.06
C GLU A 26 8.56 5.28 -13.76
N HIS A 27 9.75 4.77 -13.43
CA HIS A 27 9.95 4.02 -12.19
C HIS A 27 9.72 4.86 -10.94
N MET A 28 10.09 6.15 -10.96
CA MET A 28 9.83 7.05 -9.84
C MET A 28 8.33 7.32 -9.66
N ARG A 29 7.55 7.36 -10.75
CA ARG A 29 6.09 7.49 -10.67
C ARG A 29 5.49 6.29 -9.97
N ASP A 30 5.84 5.08 -10.40
CA ASP A 30 5.34 3.85 -9.79
C ASP A 30 5.67 3.81 -8.29
N TYR A 31 6.92 4.11 -7.93
CA TYR A 31 7.35 4.16 -6.54
C TYR A 31 6.60 5.20 -5.69
N ILE A 32 6.25 6.36 -6.27
CA ILE A 32 5.47 7.38 -5.56
C ILE A 32 4.04 6.92 -5.33
N GLU A 33 3.42 6.25 -6.32
CA GLU A 33 2.07 5.71 -6.14
C GLU A 33 2.06 4.58 -5.11
N ASP A 34 3.06 3.69 -5.10
CA ASP A 34 3.20 2.64 -4.08
C ASP A 34 3.28 3.24 -2.66
N ILE A 35 4.05 4.32 -2.48
CA ILE A 35 4.12 5.02 -1.18
C ILE A 35 2.76 5.61 -0.77
N ARG A 36 2.01 6.18 -1.73
CA ARG A 36 0.70 6.76 -1.45
C ARG A 36 -0.31 5.70 -1.06
N ASP A 37 -0.33 4.59 -1.79
CA ASP A 37 -1.21 3.46 -1.51
C ASP A 37 -0.90 2.84 -0.14
N GLU A 38 0.38 2.66 0.18
CA GLU A 38 0.81 2.17 1.50
C GLU A 38 0.41 3.15 2.62
N ALA A 39 0.48 4.46 2.40
CA ALA A 39 0.03 5.46 3.37
C ALA A 39 -1.50 5.39 3.59
N ILE A 40 -2.27 5.23 2.52
CA ILE A 40 -3.74 5.07 2.58
C ILE A 40 -4.09 3.77 3.31
N TRP A 41 -3.39 2.67 2.99
CA TRP A 41 -3.56 1.38 3.63
C TRP A 41 -3.30 1.49 5.13
N ASN A 42 -2.15 2.04 5.54
CA ASN A 42 -1.78 2.19 6.94
C ASN A 42 -2.78 3.04 7.72
N ALA A 43 -3.25 4.16 7.14
CA ALA A 43 -4.26 5.00 7.78
C ALA A 43 -5.61 4.27 7.93
N SER A 44 -6.00 3.49 6.93
CA SER A 44 -7.23 2.71 6.93
C SER A 44 -7.17 1.55 7.92
N PHE A 45 -6.03 0.85 7.97
CA PHE A 45 -5.78 -0.26 8.87
C PHE A 45 -5.72 0.21 10.32
N ALA A 46 -4.98 1.27 10.63
CA ALA A 46 -4.89 1.83 11.98
C ALA A 46 -6.28 2.17 12.56
N ARG A 47 -7.21 2.61 11.72
CA ARG A 47 -8.61 2.91 12.12
C ARG A 47 -9.50 1.68 12.28
N THR A 48 -9.13 0.54 11.70
CA THR A 48 -10.01 -0.64 11.58
C THR A 48 -9.44 -1.90 12.24
N GLN A 49 -8.17 -1.89 12.66
CA GLN A 49 -7.45 -3.05 13.21
C GLN A 49 -8.22 -3.74 14.36
N ASP A 50 -8.79 -2.99 15.30
CA ASP A 50 -9.49 -3.58 16.45
C ASP A 50 -10.77 -4.31 16.02
N LYS A 51 -11.46 -3.77 15.00
CA LYS A 51 -12.65 -4.41 14.42
C LYS A 51 -12.26 -5.68 13.67
N LEU A 52 -11.14 -5.67 12.95
CA LEU A 52 -10.60 -6.85 12.27
C LEU A 52 -10.21 -7.94 13.29
N VAL A 53 -9.56 -7.57 14.39
CA VAL A 53 -9.22 -8.49 15.49
C VAL A 53 -10.50 -9.09 16.09
N ALA A 54 -11.49 -8.26 16.41
CA ALA A 54 -12.76 -8.72 16.96
C ALA A 54 -13.49 -9.69 16.00
N ALA A 55 -13.53 -9.35 14.70
CA ALA A 55 -14.11 -10.21 13.66
C ALA A 55 -13.37 -11.55 13.54
N ALA A 56 -12.04 -11.55 13.55
CA ALA A 56 -11.23 -12.76 13.50
C ALA A 56 -11.44 -13.65 14.73
N GLN A 57 -11.51 -13.05 15.93
CA GLN A 57 -11.84 -13.79 17.16
C GLN A 57 -13.24 -14.40 17.10
N GLN A 58 -14.21 -13.65 16.58
CA GLN A 58 -15.58 -14.14 16.42
C GLN A 58 -15.64 -15.31 15.45
N ALA A 59 -15.02 -15.20 14.28
CA ALA A 59 -14.95 -16.27 13.30
C ALA A 59 -14.34 -17.55 13.90
N ARG A 60 -13.28 -17.44 14.70
CA ARG A 60 -12.68 -18.59 15.41
C ARG A 60 -13.66 -19.27 16.37
N ARG A 61 -14.45 -18.50 17.13
CA ARG A 61 -15.49 -19.04 18.02
C ARG A 61 -16.60 -19.73 17.24
N GLU A 62 -17.01 -19.17 16.11
CA GLU A 62 -18.05 -19.73 15.25
C GLU A 62 -17.60 -21.05 14.60
N ILE A 63 -16.35 -21.12 14.13
CA ILE A 63 -15.75 -22.36 13.63
C ILE A 63 -15.73 -23.43 14.73
N ALA A 64 -15.23 -23.09 15.92
CA ALA A 64 -15.20 -24.03 17.05
C ALA A 64 -16.60 -24.48 17.48
N GLY A 65 -17.61 -23.62 17.33
CA GLY A 65 -19.02 -23.92 17.57
C GLY A 65 -19.73 -24.64 16.42
N GLY A 66 -19.03 -25.03 15.35
CA GLY A 66 -19.60 -25.73 14.20
C GLY A 66 -20.50 -24.89 13.30
N LYS A 67 -20.43 -23.56 13.40
CA LYS A 67 -21.26 -22.61 12.63
C LYS A 67 -20.64 -22.17 11.30
N SER A 68 -19.45 -22.67 10.97
CA SER A 68 -18.74 -22.33 9.73
C SER A 68 -19.07 -23.30 8.60
N SER A 69 -19.20 -22.77 7.39
CA SER A 69 -19.16 -23.54 6.15
C SER A 69 -17.85 -23.28 5.39
N PRO A 70 -17.39 -24.22 4.53
CA PRO A 70 -16.30 -23.94 3.60
C PRO A 70 -16.60 -22.71 2.74
N PHE A 71 -15.56 -21.91 2.48
CA PHE A 71 -15.66 -20.79 1.54
C PHE A 71 -15.90 -21.31 0.12
N ASP A 72 -16.82 -20.69 -0.60
CA ASP A 72 -17.22 -21.06 -1.95
C ASP A 72 -17.11 -19.81 -2.85
N SER A 73 -16.05 -19.76 -3.67
CA SER A 73 -15.74 -18.61 -4.53
C SER A 73 -16.73 -18.43 -5.67
N GLU A 74 -17.48 -19.46 -6.04
CA GLU A 74 -18.49 -19.40 -7.10
C GLU A 74 -19.79 -18.72 -6.64
N LYS A 75 -19.91 -18.42 -5.33
CA LYS A 75 -21.09 -17.78 -4.71
C LYS A 75 -20.85 -16.33 -4.29
N LEU A 76 -19.75 -15.71 -4.73
CA LEU A 76 -19.42 -14.31 -4.46
C LEU A 76 -20.36 -13.34 -5.19
#